data_AF-A0A534W7X6-F1
#
_entry.id   AF-A0A534W7X6-F1
#
_cell.length_a   1.000
_cell.length_b   1.000
_cell.length_c   1.000
_cell.angle_alpha   90.00
_cell.angle_beta   90.00
_cell.angle_gamma   90.00
#
_symmetry.space_group_name_H-M   'P 1'
#
loop_
_entity.id
_entity.type
_entity.pdbx_description
1 polymer ?
#
loop_
_entity_poly.entity_id
_entity_poly.type
_entity_poly.pdbx_seq_one_letter_code
_entity_poly.pdbx_strand_id
1 'polypeptide(L)'
;MRIVSLRMYHCDPCVRELDQMAKLQRVVLNGSVRMDRVRELLFQKRAELQDRWDRQLRAAAEAGFPLDHATSNLLPQLLDATAEALQKRFRLPAAGMPAPAAGGRRAAVQGSLLADFLFDAVLEHDPSLSDEEQRRLADSLAHAAMEVLVRQQLESELDRRRRDGDRFTRLGHQLRNSMTAAQLALGLLRQRGEMQDSRAVRLLEDSLARLRAGLEDTFLDELLTQGGLRLSRIKLDRMAAEARGDTETEARERGVHLVLGEPSHAEFSGDTRLMRPAVRAMVRVALDLSRRGATVRVQCAKRREAARLAVVVDRCRKRPGGRLASVSGLALVRR
;
A
#
# COMPACT_ATOMS: atom_id res chain seq x y z
N MET A 1 7.97 -52.42 7.97
CA MET A 1 8.12 -51.09 7.34
C MET A 1 7.93 -50.04 8.43
N ARG A 2 8.94 -49.24 8.76
CA ARG A 2 8.90 -48.31 9.91
C ARG A 2 8.00 -47.11 9.58
N ILE A 3 6.92 -46.95 10.34
CA ILE A 3 6.05 -45.77 10.31
C ILE A 3 6.79 -44.64 11.01
N VAL A 4 7.10 -43.57 10.27
CA VAL A 4 7.63 -42.32 10.82
C VAL A 4 6.49 -41.31 10.79
N SER A 5 5.93 -41.03 11.97
CA SER A 5 4.98 -39.93 12.18
C SER A 5 5.76 -38.62 12.29
N LEU A 6 5.66 -37.74 11.29
CA LEU A 6 6.24 -36.40 11.33
C LEU A 6 5.25 -35.42 11.98
N ARG A 7 5.55 -34.96 13.20
CA ARG A 7 4.90 -33.79 13.82
C ARG A 7 5.36 -32.53 13.12
N MET A 8 4.43 -31.61 12.86
CA MET A 8 4.67 -30.33 12.20
C MET A 8 5.53 -29.38 13.03
N TYR A 9 6.83 -29.31 12.77
CA TYR A 9 7.70 -28.14 12.95
C TYR A 9 8.94 -28.37 12.05
N HIS A 10 9.16 -27.57 10.99
CA HIS A 10 10.30 -27.83 10.09
C HIS A 10 11.23 -26.63 9.97
N CYS A 11 12.49 -26.89 10.32
CA CYS A 11 13.68 -26.05 10.18
C CYS A 11 14.35 -26.28 8.79
N ASP A 12 15.31 -25.42 8.44
CA ASP A 12 16.02 -25.38 7.14
C ASP A 12 16.53 -26.75 6.60
N PRO A 13 17.01 -27.70 7.44
CA PRO A 13 17.42 -29.03 6.98
C PRO A 13 16.27 -29.88 6.39
N CYS A 14 15.07 -29.82 6.98
CA CYS A 14 13.92 -30.61 6.53
C CYS A 14 13.35 -30.10 5.20
N VAL A 15 13.46 -28.80 4.93
CA VAL A 15 13.08 -28.18 3.65
C VAL A 15 14.04 -28.61 2.53
N ARG A 16 15.33 -28.72 2.83
CA ARG A 16 16.33 -29.21 1.86
C ARG A 16 16.14 -30.68 1.51
N GLU A 17 15.74 -31.51 2.49
CA GLU A 17 15.44 -32.93 2.26
C GLU A 17 14.20 -33.10 1.37
N LEU A 18 13.16 -32.29 1.56
CA LEU A 18 11.98 -32.22 0.68
C LEU A 18 12.32 -31.74 -0.74
N ASP A 19 13.17 -30.72 -0.89
CA ASP A 19 13.61 -30.24 -2.22
C ASP A 19 14.49 -31.29 -2.95
N GLN A 20 15.25 -32.08 -2.19
CA GLN A 20 16.05 -33.18 -2.73
C GLN A 20 15.18 -34.38 -3.14
N MET A 21 14.11 -34.68 -2.39
CA MET A 21 13.10 -35.68 -2.78
C MET A 21 12.29 -35.23 -4.01
N ALA A 22 11.95 -33.94 -4.11
CA ALA A 22 11.27 -33.37 -5.28
C ALA A 22 12.14 -33.41 -6.56
N LYS A 23 13.45 -33.23 -6.44
CA LYS A 23 14.40 -33.36 -7.57
C LYS A 23 14.58 -34.80 -8.05
N LEU A 24 14.45 -35.79 -7.15
CA LEU A 24 14.55 -37.21 -7.49
C LEU A 24 13.25 -37.75 -8.13
N GLN A 25 12.11 -37.13 -7.84
CA GLN A 25 10.82 -37.48 -8.43
C GLN A 25 10.53 -36.64 -9.69
N ARG A 26 11.28 -36.88 -10.78
CA ARG A 26 10.79 -36.58 -12.14
C ARG A 26 9.63 -37.53 -12.46
N VAL A 27 8.45 -37.27 -11.89
CA VAL A 27 7.22 -37.98 -12.23
C VAL A 27 6.75 -37.48 -13.59
N VAL A 28 7.04 -38.26 -14.62
CA VAL A 28 6.35 -38.18 -15.91
C VAL A 28 4.90 -38.59 -15.65
N LEU A 29 3.99 -37.62 -15.53
CA LEU A 29 2.55 -37.87 -15.41
C LEU A 29 1.98 -38.23 -16.78
N ASN A 30 1.91 -39.53 -17.07
CA ASN A 30 1.04 -40.05 -18.11
C ASN A 30 -0.42 -39.76 -17.73
N GLY A 31 -1.10 -38.94 -18.53
CA GLY A 31 -2.56 -38.79 -18.63
C GLY A 31 -3.35 -38.70 -17.31
N SER A 32 -3.46 -37.51 -16.71
CA SER A 32 -4.39 -37.29 -15.59
C SER A 32 -5.86 -37.33 -16.06
N VAL A 33 -6.61 -38.32 -15.56
CA VAL A 33 -8.08 -38.39 -15.68
C VAL A 33 -8.69 -37.16 -15.01
N ARG A 34 -9.55 -36.42 -15.71
CA ARG A 34 -10.32 -35.28 -15.17
C ARG A 34 -11.33 -35.80 -14.14
N MET A 35 -11.40 -35.17 -12.97
CA MET A 35 -12.42 -35.49 -11.94
C MET A 35 -13.75 -34.76 -12.20
N ASP A 36 -14.23 -34.80 -13.45
CA ASP A 36 -15.45 -34.08 -13.85
C ASP A 36 -16.68 -34.57 -13.04
N ARG A 37 -16.71 -35.85 -12.65
CA ARG A 37 -17.77 -36.43 -11.81
C ARG A 37 -17.85 -35.80 -10.41
N VAL A 38 -16.71 -35.65 -9.73
CA VAL A 38 -16.66 -35.04 -8.39
C VAL A 38 -16.94 -33.54 -8.46
N ARG A 39 -16.47 -32.87 -9.51
CA ARG A 39 -16.82 -31.46 -9.75
C ARG A 39 -18.33 -31.27 -9.93
N GLU A 40 -18.95 -32.10 -10.77
CA GLU A 40 -20.38 -32.04 -11.03
C GLU A 40 -21.19 -32.32 -9.76
N LEU A 41 -20.76 -33.30 -8.96
CA LEU A 41 -21.36 -33.61 -7.66
C LEU A 41 -21.29 -32.43 -6.69
N LEU A 42 -20.11 -31.81 -6.53
CA LEU A 42 -19.94 -30.63 -5.67
C LEU A 42 -20.80 -29.44 -6.15
N PHE A 43 -20.95 -29.26 -7.46
CA PHE A 43 -21.77 -28.20 -8.03
C PHE A 43 -23.28 -28.45 -7.79
N GLN A 44 -23.76 -29.66 -8.08
CA GLN A 44 -25.16 -30.04 -7.88
C GLN A 44 -25.57 -30.00 -6.40
N LYS A 45 -24.65 -30.36 -5.50
CA LYS A 45 -24.90 -30.42 -4.05
C LYS A 45 -24.57 -29.13 -3.31
N ARG A 46 -24.17 -28.06 -4.00
CA ARG A 46 -23.74 -26.78 -3.39
C ARG A 46 -24.73 -26.25 -2.35
N ALA A 47 -26.02 -26.19 -2.66
CA ALA A 47 -27.03 -25.66 -1.75
C ALA A 47 -27.23 -26.54 -0.50
N GLU A 48 -27.19 -27.86 -0.68
CA GLU A 48 -27.31 -28.84 0.42
C GLU A 48 -26.08 -28.78 1.35
N LEU A 49 -24.88 -28.72 0.77
CA LEU A 49 -23.63 -28.57 1.52
C LEU A 49 -23.61 -27.26 2.30
N GLN A 50 -24.10 -26.16 1.72
CA GLN A 50 -24.22 -24.88 2.39
C GLN A 50 -25.14 -24.96 3.61
N ASP A 51 -26.33 -25.53 3.46
CA ASP A 51 -27.27 -25.66 4.57
C ASP A 51 -26.73 -26.59 5.68
N ARG A 52 -26.06 -27.69 5.33
CA ARG A 52 -25.42 -28.60 6.30
C ARG A 52 -24.27 -27.90 7.04
N TRP A 53 -23.46 -27.13 6.33
CA TRP A 53 -22.38 -26.34 6.92
C TRP A 53 -22.92 -25.26 7.88
N ASP A 54 -23.96 -24.53 7.49
CA ASP A 54 -24.58 -23.51 8.33
C ASP A 54 -25.24 -24.12 9.59
N ARG A 55 -25.74 -25.35 9.51
CA ARG A 55 -26.20 -26.11 10.69
C ARG A 55 -25.04 -26.52 11.60
N GLN A 56 -23.93 -27.00 11.06
CA GLN A 56 -22.74 -27.34 11.84
C GLN A 56 -22.11 -26.11 12.53
N LEU A 57 -22.04 -24.97 11.83
CA LEU A 57 -21.56 -23.72 12.40
C LEU A 57 -22.43 -23.26 13.57
N ARG A 58 -23.76 -23.34 13.45
CA ARG A 58 -24.71 -23.02 14.54
C ARG A 58 -24.51 -23.94 15.74
N ALA A 59 -24.45 -25.25 15.52
CA ALA A 59 -24.23 -26.22 16.58
C ALA A 59 -22.89 -26.00 17.31
N ALA A 60 -21.82 -25.68 16.57
CA ALA A 60 -20.52 -25.38 17.16
C ALA A 60 -20.53 -24.04 17.94
N ALA A 61 -21.25 -23.02 17.47
CA ALA A 61 -21.42 -21.77 18.21
C ALA A 61 -22.20 -21.98 19.53
N GLU A 62 -23.26 -22.80 19.51
CA GLU A 62 -24.02 -23.20 20.71
C GLU A 62 -23.16 -23.99 21.72
N ALA A 63 -22.21 -24.79 21.21
CA ALA A 63 -21.22 -25.50 22.02
C ALA A 63 -20.06 -24.61 22.53
N GLY A 64 -20.11 -23.29 22.30
CA GLY A 64 -19.13 -22.33 22.80
C GLY A 64 -17.86 -22.20 21.96
N PHE A 65 -17.82 -22.76 20.75
CA PHE A 65 -16.70 -22.53 19.84
C PHE A 65 -16.84 -21.15 19.19
N PRO A 66 -15.84 -20.26 19.30
CA PRO A 66 -15.91 -18.92 18.74
C PRO A 66 -15.62 -18.97 17.24
N LEU A 67 -16.63 -19.35 16.46
CA LEU A 67 -16.62 -19.31 15.00
C LEU A 67 -17.18 -17.95 14.55
N ASP A 68 -16.42 -17.27 13.69
CA ASP A 68 -16.82 -15.98 13.12
C ASP A 68 -17.95 -16.19 12.10
N HIS A 69 -18.88 -15.24 12.00
CA HIS A 69 -19.90 -15.25 10.95
C HIS A 69 -19.27 -15.19 9.54
N ALA A 70 -18.04 -14.67 9.43
CA ALA A 70 -17.25 -14.74 8.20
C ALA A 70 -17.00 -16.18 7.70
N THR A 71 -17.09 -17.20 8.57
CA THR A 71 -16.85 -18.61 8.24
C THR A 71 -17.94 -19.22 7.35
N SER A 72 -19.18 -18.71 7.40
CA SER A 72 -20.24 -19.17 6.49
C SER A 72 -20.01 -18.73 5.04
N ASN A 73 -19.24 -17.65 4.85
CA ASN A 73 -18.90 -17.11 3.54
C ASN A 73 -17.69 -17.81 2.88
N LEU A 74 -16.99 -18.69 3.61
CA LEU A 74 -15.81 -19.42 3.11
C LEU A 74 -16.17 -20.57 2.19
N LEU A 75 -17.27 -21.28 2.47
CA LEU A 75 -17.66 -22.48 1.74
C LEU A 75 -17.92 -22.20 0.24
N PRO A 76 -18.65 -21.14 -0.16
CA PRO A 76 -18.81 -20.81 -1.58
C PRO A 76 -17.46 -20.57 -2.29
N GLN A 77 -16.55 -19.81 -1.65
CA GLN A 77 -15.23 -19.50 -2.22
C GLN A 77 -14.36 -20.76 -2.37
N LEU A 78 -14.44 -21.66 -1.39
CA LEU A 78 -13.72 -22.91 -1.40
C LEU A 78 -14.25 -23.88 -2.45
N LEU A 79 -15.58 -23.96 -2.64
CA LEU A 79 -16.19 -24.77 -3.68
C LEU A 79 -15.77 -24.29 -5.08
N ASP A 80 -15.77 -22.97 -5.30
CA ASP A 80 -15.34 -22.39 -6.58
C ASP A 80 -13.84 -22.63 -6.82
N ALA A 81 -12.98 -22.42 -5.81
CA ALA A 81 -11.54 -22.71 -5.90
C ALA A 81 -11.24 -24.21 -6.09
N THR A 82 -12.01 -25.09 -5.45
CA THR A 82 -11.87 -26.56 -5.62
C THR A 82 -12.29 -26.98 -7.03
N ALA A 83 -13.38 -26.43 -7.56
CA ALA A 83 -13.82 -26.69 -8.93
C ALA A 83 -12.77 -26.24 -9.96
N GLU A 84 -12.13 -25.10 -9.74
CA GLU A 84 -11.00 -24.63 -10.56
C GLU A 84 -9.76 -25.52 -10.42
N ALA A 85 -9.41 -25.94 -9.20
CA ALA A 85 -8.27 -26.81 -8.94
C ALA A 85 -8.44 -28.19 -9.61
N LEU A 86 -9.65 -28.73 -9.59
CA LEU A 86 -10.01 -29.99 -10.27
C LEU A 86 -10.01 -29.86 -11.81
N GLN A 87 -10.12 -28.63 -12.36
CA GLN A 87 -10.06 -28.36 -13.80
C GLN A 87 -8.64 -28.12 -14.33
N LYS A 88 -7.76 -27.48 -13.53
CA LYS A 88 -6.42 -27.08 -13.97
C LYS A 88 -5.46 -28.28 -13.96
N ARG A 89 -4.70 -28.48 -15.05
CA ARG A 89 -3.55 -29.40 -15.06
C ARG A 89 -2.41 -28.75 -14.25
N PHE A 90 -2.04 -29.40 -13.15
CA PHE A 90 -1.28 -28.84 -12.05
C PHE A 90 0.00 -28.06 -12.44
N ARG A 91 0.25 -26.96 -11.71
CA ARG A 91 1.58 -26.39 -11.41
C ARG A 91 1.58 -25.95 -9.95
N LEU A 92 2.59 -26.38 -9.18
CA LEU A 92 2.78 -25.90 -7.81
C LEU A 92 3.03 -24.38 -7.79
N PRO A 93 2.47 -23.64 -6.82
CA PRO A 93 2.93 -22.29 -6.53
C PRO A 93 4.39 -22.33 -6.07
N ALA A 94 5.22 -21.41 -6.56
CA ALA A 94 6.61 -21.30 -6.16
C ALA A 94 6.72 -20.96 -4.65
N ALA A 95 7.60 -21.69 -3.95
CA ALA A 95 7.86 -21.51 -2.53
C ALA A 95 8.41 -20.10 -2.22
N GLY A 96 7.87 -19.44 -1.19
CA GLY A 96 8.35 -18.13 -0.76
C GLY A 96 7.36 -17.26 0.03
N MET A 97 6.17 -17.77 0.36
CA MET A 97 5.19 -16.96 1.12
C MET A 97 5.54 -16.92 2.62
N PRO A 98 5.58 -15.72 3.23
CA PRO A 98 5.88 -15.57 4.65
C PRO A 98 4.79 -16.21 5.52
N ALA A 99 5.20 -16.64 6.72
CA ALA A 99 4.31 -17.31 7.67
C ALA A 99 3.14 -16.43 8.09
N PRO A 100 1.92 -16.98 8.19
CA PRO A 100 0.74 -16.21 8.57
C PRO A 100 0.81 -15.70 10.02
N ALA A 101 0.40 -14.45 10.22
CA ALA A 101 0.16 -13.85 11.53
C ALA A 101 -0.97 -14.59 12.28
N ALA A 102 -1.22 -14.24 13.56
CA ALA A 102 -2.20 -14.93 14.42
C ALA A 102 -3.62 -15.08 13.80
N GLY A 103 -4.07 -14.12 12.99
CA GLY A 103 -5.32 -14.23 12.23
C GLY A 103 -5.30 -15.33 11.15
N GLY A 104 -4.16 -15.52 10.48
CA GLY A 104 -3.99 -16.56 9.48
C GLY A 104 -3.89 -17.97 10.06
N ARG A 105 -3.53 -18.14 11.36
CA ARG A 105 -3.63 -19.44 12.03
C ARG A 105 -5.08 -19.89 12.22
N ARG A 106 -5.97 -18.95 12.61
CA ARG A 106 -7.40 -19.24 12.77
C ARG A 106 -8.06 -19.56 11.43
N ALA A 107 -7.74 -18.78 10.40
CA ALA A 107 -8.21 -19.01 9.06
C ALA A 107 -7.70 -20.37 8.51
N ALA A 108 -6.43 -20.72 8.73
CA ALA A 108 -5.88 -22.02 8.34
C ALA A 108 -6.63 -23.20 8.98
N VAL A 109 -6.95 -23.11 10.27
CA VAL A 109 -7.75 -24.11 10.98
C VAL A 109 -9.18 -24.20 10.41
N GLN A 110 -9.79 -23.07 10.05
CA GLN A 110 -11.11 -23.06 9.42
C GLN A 110 -11.07 -23.67 8.02
N GLY A 111 -10.04 -23.36 7.23
CA GLY A 111 -9.82 -23.92 5.89
C GLY A 111 -9.60 -25.42 5.91
N SER A 112 -8.87 -25.95 6.91
CA SER A 112 -8.70 -27.40 7.07
C SER A 112 -10.00 -28.10 7.46
N LEU A 113 -10.76 -27.55 8.42
CA LEU A 113 -12.06 -28.12 8.83
C LEU A 113 -13.07 -28.15 7.68
N LEU A 114 -13.08 -27.12 6.83
CA LEU A 114 -13.91 -27.06 5.63
C LEU A 114 -13.47 -28.05 4.54
N ALA A 115 -12.15 -28.22 4.36
CA ALA A 115 -11.61 -29.23 3.45
C ALA A 115 -12.00 -30.65 3.90
N ASP A 116 -11.86 -30.95 5.19
CA ASP A 116 -12.26 -32.24 5.77
C ASP A 116 -13.77 -32.48 5.62
N PHE A 117 -14.60 -31.48 5.90
CA PHE A 117 -16.05 -31.55 5.69
C PHE A 117 -16.42 -31.87 4.23
N LEU A 118 -15.78 -31.21 3.26
CA LEU A 118 -16.04 -31.45 1.84
C LEU A 118 -15.54 -32.83 1.40
N PHE A 119 -14.41 -33.27 1.93
CA PHE A 119 -13.87 -34.60 1.66
C PHE A 119 -14.85 -35.69 2.12
N ASP A 120 -15.31 -35.60 3.38
CA ASP A 120 -16.29 -36.53 3.94
C ASP A 120 -17.61 -36.51 3.16
N ALA A 121 -18.10 -35.32 2.81
CA ALA A 121 -19.34 -35.18 2.05
C ALA A 121 -19.26 -35.82 0.65
N VAL A 122 -18.10 -35.74 -0.01
CA VAL A 122 -17.88 -36.40 -1.31
C VAL A 122 -17.83 -37.92 -1.14
N LEU A 123 -17.15 -38.44 -0.12
CA LEU A 123 -17.10 -39.88 0.16
C LEU A 123 -18.47 -40.47 0.52
N GLU A 124 -19.28 -39.73 1.26
CA GLU A 124 -20.66 -40.13 1.59
C GLU A 124 -21.53 -40.30 0.31
N HIS A 125 -21.34 -39.43 -0.69
CA HIS A 125 -22.14 -39.43 -1.91
C HIS A 125 -21.55 -40.29 -3.04
N ASP A 126 -20.24 -40.52 -3.03
CA ASP A 126 -19.56 -41.38 -4.00
C ASP A 126 -18.55 -42.31 -3.32
N PRO A 127 -19.01 -43.35 -2.62
CA PRO A 127 -18.12 -44.30 -1.93
C PRO A 127 -17.30 -45.17 -2.90
N SER A 128 -17.55 -45.06 -4.21
CA SER A 128 -16.84 -45.82 -5.25
C SER A 128 -15.50 -45.19 -5.67
N LEU A 129 -15.13 -44.04 -5.09
CA LEU A 129 -13.88 -43.36 -5.37
C LEU A 129 -12.67 -44.23 -5.01
N SER A 130 -11.77 -44.43 -5.96
CA SER A 130 -10.53 -45.15 -5.74
C SER A 130 -9.58 -44.38 -4.82
N ASP A 131 -8.66 -45.08 -4.14
CA ASP A 131 -7.64 -44.46 -3.27
C ASP A 131 -6.84 -43.36 -3.99
N GLU A 132 -6.60 -43.50 -5.30
CA GLU A 132 -5.90 -42.49 -6.10
C GLU A 132 -6.76 -41.24 -6.32
N GLU A 133 -8.06 -41.40 -6.57
CA GLU A 133 -9.01 -40.29 -6.70
C GLU A 133 -9.25 -39.58 -5.36
N GLN A 134 -9.30 -40.33 -4.26
CA GLN A 134 -9.40 -39.77 -2.92
C GLN A 134 -8.17 -38.91 -2.58
N ARG A 135 -6.95 -39.39 -2.87
CA ARG A 135 -5.73 -38.58 -2.67
C ARG A 135 -5.75 -37.31 -3.50
N ARG A 136 -6.16 -37.38 -4.77
CA ARG A 136 -6.27 -36.20 -5.64
C ARG A 136 -7.31 -35.20 -5.16
N LEU A 137 -8.44 -35.69 -4.62
CA LEU A 137 -9.46 -34.84 -4.01
C LEU A 137 -8.92 -34.12 -2.77
N ALA A 138 -8.25 -34.85 -1.87
CA ALA A 138 -7.63 -34.28 -0.67
C ALA A 138 -6.59 -33.21 -1.03
N ASP A 139 -5.72 -33.48 -2.01
CA ASP A 139 -4.72 -32.52 -2.50
C ASP A 139 -5.37 -31.27 -3.12
N SER A 140 -6.46 -31.45 -3.86
CA SER A 140 -7.20 -30.36 -4.50
C SER A 140 -7.91 -29.48 -3.46
N LEU A 141 -8.50 -30.09 -2.43
CA LEU A 141 -9.14 -29.37 -1.32
C LEU A 141 -8.12 -28.62 -0.47
N ALA A 142 -6.96 -29.22 -0.17
CA ALA A 142 -5.87 -28.55 0.53
C ALA A 142 -5.36 -27.34 -0.27
N HIS A 143 -5.23 -27.47 -1.59
CA HIS A 143 -4.84 -26.37 -2.46
C HIS A 143 -5.87 -25.24 -2.48
N ALA A 144 -7.15 -25.58 -2.65
CA ALA A 144 -8.24 -24.62 -2.66
C ALA A 144 -8.33 -23.88 -1.31
N ALA A 145 -8.15 -24.58 -0.20
CA ALA A 145 -8.11 -23.98 1.13
C ALA A 145 -6.97 -22.96 1.23
N MET A 146 -5.76 -23.33 0.82
CA MET A 146 -4.61 -22.42 0.80
C MET A 146 -4.84 -21.20 -0.10
N GLU A 147 -5.43 -21.39 -1.29
CA GLU A 147 -5.72 -20.30 -2.21
C GLU A 147 -6.71 -19.29 -1.61
N VAL A 148 -7.82 -19.76 -1.06
CA VAL A 148 -8.83 -18.91 -0.40
C VAL A 148 -8.20 -18.14 0.77
N LEU A 149 -7.38 -18.79 1.58
CA LEU A 149 -6.72 -18.16 2.73
C LEU A 149 -5.74 -17.05 2.32
N VAL A 150 -4.91 -17.32 1.32
CA VAL A 150 -3.97 -16.32 0.79
C VAL A 150 -4.72 -15.15 0.19
N ARG A 151 -5.79 -15.42 -0.57
CA ARG A 151 -6.62 -14.38 -1.20
C ARG A 151 -7.26 -13.47 -0.15
N GLN A 152 -7.88 -14.05 0.87
CA GLN A 152 -8.50 -13.28 1.96
C GLN A 152 -7.48 -12.47 2.76
N GLN A 153 -6.31 -13.04 3.06
CA GLN A 153 -5.26 -12.30 3.74
C GLN A 153 -4.81 -11.10 2.90
N LEU A 154 -4.60 -11.28 1.59
CA LEU A 154 -4.22 -10.20 0.70
C LEU A 154 -5.30 -9.11 0.60
N GLU A 155 -6.56 -9.50 0.45
CA GLU A 155 -7.69 -8.55 0.42
C GLU A 155 -7.80 -7.77 1.73
N SER A 156 -7.67 -8.45 2.87
CA SER A 156 -7.71 -7.80 4.19
C SER A 156 -6.56 -6.81 4.38
N GLU A 157 -5.36 -7.13 3.89
CA GLU A 157 -4.22 -6.22 3.92
C GLU A 157 -4.42 -5.02 3.00
N LEU A 158 -4.96 -5.22 1.81
CA LEU A 158 -5.28 -4.14 0.88
C LEU A 158 -6.33 -3.20 1.47
N ASP A 159 -7.40 -3.73 2.05
CA ASP A 159 -8.44 -2.93 2.68
C ASP A 159 -7.97 -2.25 3.96
N ARG A 160 -7.06 -2.87 4.72
CA ARG A 160 -6.39 -2.21 5.83
C ARG A 160 -5.55 -1.04 5.34
N ARG A 161 -4.71 -1.24 4.31
CA ARG A 161 -3.88 -0.18 3.72
C ARG A 161 -4.74 0.97 3.18
N ARG A 162 -5.86 0.68 2.53
CA ARG A 162 -6.82 1.70 2.06
C ARG A 162 -7.39 2.53 3.22
N ARG A 163 -7.87 1.85 4.27
CA ARG A 163 -8.41 2.50 5.48
C ARG A 163 -7.37 3.37 6.18
N ASP A 164 -6.14 2.87 6.29
CA ASP A 164 -5.03 3.62 6.86
C ASP A 164 -4.74 4.87 6.01
N GLY A 165 -4.73 4.76 4.68
CA GLY A 165 -4.54 5.90 3.77
C GLY A 165 -5.61 6.98 3.88
N ASP A 166 -6.88 6.58 3.98
CA ASP A 166 -8.00 7.51 4.21
C ASP A 166 -7.89 8.19 5.58
N ARG A 167 -7.42 7.46 6.60
CA ARG A 167 -7.17 8.01 7.94
C ARG A 167 -6.03 9.03 7.91
N PHE A 168 -4.90 8.70 7.27
CA PHE A 168 -3.77 9.63 7.13
C PHE A 168 -4.12 10.87 6.32
N THR A 169 -4.92 10.72 5.27
CA THR A 169 -5.42 11.86 4.49
C THR A 169 -6.26 12.81 5.35
N ARG A 170 -7.20 12.27 6.15
CA ARG A 170 -8.03 13.07 7.07
C ARG A 170 -7.20 13.75 8.16
N LEU A 171 -6.31 13.02 8.82
CA LEU A 171 -5.40 13.58 9.83
C LEU A 171 -4.50 14.67 9.24
N GLY A 172 -3.95 14.43 8.05
CA GLY A 172 -3.14 15.41 7.33
C GLY A 172 -3.91 16.69 7.02
N HIS A 173 -5.17 16.60 6.60
CA HIS A 173 -6.02 17.78 6.40
C HIS A 173 -6.29 18.53 7.71
N GLN A 174 -6.68 17.83 8.77
CA GLN A 174 -6.96 18.45 10.07
C GLN A 174 -5.72 19.17 10.64
N LEU A 175 -4.56 18.51 10.60
CA LEU A 175 -3.32 19.09 11.10
C LEU A 175 -2.86 20.27 10.25
N ARG A 176 -2.96 20.20 8.91
CA ARG A 176 -2.68 21.36 8.04
C ARG A 176 -3.57 22.55 8.37
N ASN A 177 -4.85 22.32 8.62
CA ASN A 177 -5.79 23.39 8.98
C ASN A 177 -5.42 24.01 10.33
N SER A 178 -5.18 23.20 11.36
CA SER A 178 -4.77 23.69 12.69
C SER A 178 -3.45 24.45 12.65
N MET A 179 -2.47 23.97 11.88
CA MET A 179 -1.18 24.66 11.70
C MET A 179 -1.33 25.98 10.93
N THR A 180 -2.18 26.00 9.91
CA THR A 180 -2.48 27.22 9.15
C THR A 180 -3.17 28.25 10.06
N ALA A 181 -4.15 27.83 10.86
CA ALA A 181 -4.81 28.69 11.83
C ALA A 181 -3.84 29.25 12.88
N ALA A 182 -2.94 28.41 13.42
CA ALA A 182 -1.92 28.85 14.37
C ALA A 182 -0.95 29.88 13.75
N GLN A 183 -0.52 29.64 12.51
CA GLN A 183 0.34 30.59 11.77
C GLN A 183 -0.37 31.91 11.48
N LEU A 184 -1.65 31.88 11.11
CA LEU A 184 -2.46 33.08 10.88
C LEU A 184 -2.69 33.87 12.16
N ALA A 185 -3.05 33.20 13.26
CA ALA A 185 -3.24 33.84 14.56
C ALA A 185 -1.96 34.53 15.03
N LEU A 186 -0.80 33.86 14.90
CA LEU A 186 0.50 34.43 15.23
C LEU A 186 0.84 35.64 14.35
N GLY A 187 0.56 35.55 13.04
CA GLY A 187 0.73 36.67 12.11
C GLY A 187 -0.14 37.88 12.45
N LEU A 188 -1.41 37.66 12.82
CA LEU A 188 -2.34 38.72 13.24
C LEU A 188 -1.90 39.40 14.54
N LEU A 189 -1.47 38.62 15.54
CA LEU A 189 -0.96 39.15 16.81
C LEU A 189 0.28 40.04 16.59
N ARG A 190 1.15 39.68 15.65
CA ARG A 190 2.29 40.53 15.26
C ARG A 190 1.85 41.80 14.54
N GLN A 191 0.93 41.70 13.58
CA GLN A 191 0.45 42.88 12.84
C GLN A 191 -0.23 43.90 13.74
N ARG A 192 -0.93 43.46 14.79
CA ARG A 192 -1.57 44.33 15.77
C ARG A 192 -0.62 44.90 16.83
N GLY A 193 0.66 44.48 16.83
CA GLY A 193 1.64 44.90 17.83
C GLY A 193 1.43 44.27 19.21
N GLU A 194 0.53 43.29 19.35
CA GLU A 194 0.27 42.59 20.62
C GLU A 194 1.38 41.60 20.99
N MET A 195 2.22 41.24 20.02
CA MET A 195 3.47 40.53 20.28
C MET A 195 4.66 41.37 19.83
N GLN A 196 5.54 41.72 20.78
CA GLN A 196 6.84 42.30 20.45
C GLN A 196 7.66 41.31 19.62
N ASP A 197 8.42 41.80 18.63
CA ASP A 197 9.32 41.00 17.79
C ASP A 197 10.53 40.54 18.62
N SER A 198 10.27 39.58 19.51
CA SER A 198 11.25 38.99 20.41
C SER A 198 11.83 37.71 19.82
N ARG A 199 12.99 37.30 20.34
CA ARG A 199 13.62 36.01 19.99
C ARG A 199 12.67 34.83 20.19
N ALA A 200 11.80 34.89 21.21
CA ALA A 200 10.83 33.83 21.49
C ALA A 200 9.77 33.70 20.39
N VAL A 201 9.26 34.83 19.86
CA VAL A 201 8.29 34.82 18.76
C VAL A 201 8.88 34.21 17.50
N ARG A 202 10.10 34.61 17.14
CA ARG A 202 10.81 34.04 15.98
C ARG A 202 11.07 32.54 16.14
N LEU A 203 11.45 32.09 17.34
CA LEU A 203 11.63 30.67 17.63
C LEU A 203 10.32 29.88 17.51
N LEU A 204 9.19 30.47 17.91
CA LEU A 204 7.87 29.85 17.78
C LEU A 204 7.46 29.72 16.31
N GLU A 205 7.63 30.79 15.52
CA GLU A 205 7.37 30.78 14.07
C GLU A 205 8.20 29.71 13.36
N ASP A 206 9.50 29.71 13.62
CA ASP A 206 10.43 28.73 13.06
C ASP A 206 10.03 27.30 13.46
N SER A 207 9.60 27.10 14.70
CA SER A 207 9.18 25.78 15.19
C SER A 207 7.86 25.32 14.56
N LEU A 208 6.88 26.22 14.40
CA LEU A 208 5.63 25.92 13.69
C LEU A 208 5.89 25.63 12.21
N ALA A 209 6.78 26.38 11.55
CA ALA A 209 7.17 26.14 10.17
C ALA A 209 7.88 24.78 10.02
N ARG A 210 8.82 24.44 10.92
CA ARG A 210 9.48 23.13 10.94
C ARG A 210 8.52 21.98 11.20
N LEU A 211 7.59 22.14 12.16
CA LEU A 211 6.57 21.14 12.48
C LEU A 211 5.66 20.88 11.28
N ARG A 212 5.21 21.94 10.61
CA ARG A 212 4.42 21.83 9.39
C ARG A 212 5.17 21.05 8.31
N ALA A 213 6.42 21.41 8.06
CA ALA A 213 7.25 20.72 7.05
C ALA A 213 7.46 19.24 7.40
N GLY A 214 7.82 18.93 8.64
CA GLY A 214 8.03 17.55 9.10
C GLY A 214 6.75 16.70 9.04
N LEU A 215 5.59 17.29 9.34
CA LEU A 215 4.30 16.61 9.18
C LEU A 215 3.97 16.35 7.71
N GLU A 216 4.16 17.35 6.85
CA GLU A 216 3.96 17.21 5.41
C GLU A 216 4.85 16.09 4.84
N ASP A 217 6.12 16.02 5.25
CA ASP A 217 7.06 14.96 4.86
C ASP A 217 6.60 13.58 5.36
N THR A 218 6.21 13.46 6.65
CA THR A 218 5.76 12.19 7.24
C THR A 218 4.49 11.67 6.55
N PHE A 219 3.50 12.53 6.30
CA PHE A 219 2.28 12.11 5.61
C PHE A 219 2.56 11.70 4.17
N LEU A 220 3.52 12.36 3.53
CA LEU A 220 3.89 12.04 2.18
C LEU A 220 4.60 10.68 2.08
N ASP A 221 5.53 10.41 2.99
CA ASP A 221 6.20 9.10 3.09
C ASP A 221 5.20 7.97 3.32
N GLU A 222 4.21 8.20 4.19
CA GLU A 222 3.16 7.22 4.44
C GLU A 222 2.26 7.02 3.21
N LEU A 223 1.87 8.11 2.53
CA LEU A 223 1.09 8.04 1.30
C LEU A 223 1.82 7.31 0.16
N LEU A 224 3.14 7.49 0.05
CA LEU A 224 3.97 6.78 -0.92
C LEU A 224 4.12 5.30 -0.57
N THR A 225 4.29 4.98 0.70
CA THR A 225 4.41 3.60 1.20
C THR A 225 3.12 2.81 0.97
N GLN A 226 1.96 3.47 1.09
CA GLN A 226 0.65 2.81 0.98
C GLN A 226 0.08 2.73 -0.44
N GLY A 227 0.36 3.72 -1.29
CA GLY A 227 -0.29 3.86 -2.60
C GLY A 227 0.65 3.96 -3.79
N GLY A 228 1.96 3.97 -3.56
CA GLY A 228 2.96 4.19 -4.60
C GLY A 228 2.84 5.55 -5.30
N LEU A 229 3.63 5.73 -6.35
CA LEU A 229 3.58 6.91 -7.21
C LEU A 229 2.35 6.87 -8.11
N ARG A 230 1.54 7.92 -8.07
CA ARG A 230 0.41 8.13 -9.00
C ARG A 230 0.86 9.03 -10.13
N LEU A 231 1.44 8.41 -11.15
CA LEU A 231 1.97 9.12 -12.30
C LEU A 231 0.84 9.74 -13.13
N SER A 232 0.98 11.02 -13.41
CA SER A 232 0.08 11.82 -14.23
C SER A 232 0.90 12.70 -15.17
N ARG A 233 0.35 13.03 -16.35
CA ARG A 233 1.00 13.95 -17.27
C ARG A 233 0.91 15.37 -16.70
N ILE A 234 2.06 15.93 -16.34
CA ILE A 234 2.19 17.26 -15.74
C ILE A 234 2.78 18.23 -16.77
N LYS A 235 2.18 19.42 -16.86
CA LYS A 235 2.72 20.57 -17.61
C LYS A 235 3.55 21.44 -16.66
N LEU A 236 4.87 21.43 -16.81
CA LEU A 236 5.76 22.10 -15.86
C LEU A 236 5.51 23.62 -15.80
N ASP A 237 5.24 24.25 -16.94
CA ASP A 237 4.96 25.70 -17.00
C ASP A 237 3.71 26.08 -16.19
N ARG A 238 2.67 25.24 -16.20
CA ARG A 238 1.45 25.47 -15.41
C ARG A 238 1.76 25.40 -13.92
N MET A 239 2.54 24.42 -13.50
CA MET A 239 2.93 24.25 -12.10
C MET A 239 3.82 25.39 -11.62
N ALA A 240 4.74 25.87 -12.45
CA ALA A 240 5.57 27.03 -12.16
C ALA A 240 4.73 28.33 -12.08
N ALA A 241 3.73 28.48 -12.96
CA ALA A 241 2.79 29.60 -12.91
C ALA A 241 1.91 29.58 -11.65
N GLU A 242 1.40 28.41 -11.25
CA GLU A 242 0.67 28.22 -9.98
C GLU A 242 1.55 28.63 -8.79
N ALA A 243 2.79 28.12 -8.71
CA ALA A 243 3.71 28.44 -7.63
C ALA A 243 4.08 29.93 -7.57
N ARG A 244 4.19 30.61 -8.73
CA ARG A 244 4.34 32.07 -8.79
C ARG A 244 3.10 32.76 -8.23
N GLY A 245 1.91 32.40 -8.70
CA GLY A 245 0.65 32.99 -8.23
C GLY A 245 0.49 32.90 -6.70
N ASP A 246 0.82 31.75 -6.13
CA ASP A 246 0.79 31.50 -4.69
C ASP A 246 1.78 32.35 -3.87
N THR A 247 2.84 32.88 -4.49
CA THR A 247 3.94 33.57 -3.79
C THR A 247 4.14 35.02 -4.22
N GLU A 248 3.37 35.51 -5.20
CA GLU A 248 3.48 36.84 -5.77
C GLU A 248 3.22 37.94 -4.73
N THR A 249 2.21 37.79 -3.86
CA THR A 249 1.91 38.77 -2.80
C THR A 249 3.07 38.89 -1.82
N GLU A 250 3.59 37.75 -1.34
CA GLU A 250 4.75 37.70 -0.43
C GLU A 250 5.99 38.33 -1.07
N ALA A 251 6.20 38.11 -2.37
CA ALA A 251 7.31 38.71 -3.12
C ALA A 251 7.20 40.23 -3.19
N ARG A 252 6.01 40.76 -3.48
CA ARG A 252 5.74 42.21 -3.55
C ARG A 252 5.98 42.89 -2.20
N GLU A 253 5.50 42.31 -1.11
CA GLU A 253 5.74 42.83 0.24
C GLU A 253 7.23 42.90 0.58
N ARG A 254 8.00 41.90 0.14
CA ARG A 254 9.46 41.86 0.31
C ARG A 254 10.23 42.71 -0.69
N GLY A 255 9.55 43.35 -1.65
CA GLY A 255 10.15 44.12 -2.74
C GLY A 255 11.01 43.26 -3.68
N VAL A 256 10.63 42.01 -3.91
CA VAL A 256 11.30 41.05 -4.80
C VAL A 256 10.45 40.85 -6.04
N HIS A 257 11.06 40.87 -7.22
CA HIS A 257 10.39 40.65 -8.49
C HIS A 257 10.43 39.18 -8.89
N LEU A 258 9.26 38.56 -9.07
CA LEU A 258 9.13 37.18 -9.52
C LEU A 258 8.81 37.14 -11.02
N VAL A 259 9.68 36.51 -11.81
CA VAL A 259 9.57 36.45 -13.26
C VAL A 259 9.53 35.00 -13.71
N LEU A 260 8.47 34.63 -14.43
CA LEU A 260 8.42 33.35 -15.15
C LEU A 260 9.14 33.53 -16.50
N GLY A 261 10.03 32.61 -16.84
CA GLY A 261 10.65 32.54 -18.17
C GLY A 261 9.62 32.19 -19.26
N GLU A 262 10.10 32.15 -20.50
CA GLU A 262 9.28 31.76 -21.65
C GLU A 262 8.70 30.34 -21.47
N PRO A 263 7.46 30.08 -21.98
CA PRO A 263 6.83 28.78 -21.87
C PRO A 263 7.66 27.71 -22.57
N SER A 264 8.02 26.64 -21.84
CA SER A 264 8.82 25.55 -22.38
C SER A 264 7.99 24.43 -23.03
N HIS A 265 6.68 24.43 -22.78
CA HIS A 265 5.75 23.35 -23.08
C HIS A 265 6.27 21.98 -22.63
N ALA A 266 7.05 21.96 -21.55
CA ALA A 266 7.63 20.74 -21.01
C ALA A 266 6.54 19.92 -20.31
N GLU A 267 6.30 18.73 -20.85
CA GLU A 267 5.44 17.71 -20.26
C GLU A 267 6.27 16.54 -19.75
N PHE A 268 5.96 16.06 -18.56
CA PHE A 268 6.59 14.87 -17.98
C PHE A 268 5.57 14.05 -17.19
N SER A 269 5.89 12.78 -16.94
CA SER A 269 5.08 11.91 -16.09
C SER A 269 5.56 12.01 -14.65
N GLY A 270 4.69 12.41 -13.73
CA GLY A 270 5.04 12.57 -12.32
C GLY A 270 3.83 12.55 -11.41
N ASP A 271 4.07 12.41 -10.11
CA ASP A 271 3.00 12.50 -9.12
C ASP A 271 2.77 13.97 -8.74
N THR A 272 1.61 14.50 -9.10
CA THR A 272 1.27 15.91 -8.86
C THR A 272 1.28 16.25 -7.37
N ARG A 273 1.02 15.27 -6.49
CA ARG A 273 1.04 15.44 -5.03
C ARG A 273 2.44 15.70 -4.48
N LEU A 274 3.48 15.22 -5.17
CA LEU A 274 4.89 15.47 -4.85
C LEU A 274 5.40 16.73 -5.53
N MET A 275 5.12 16.85 -6.82
CA MET A 275 5.71 17.88 -7.66
C MET A 275 5.21 19.27 -7.31
N ARG A 276 3.90 19.45 -7.07
CA ARG A 276 3.33 20.78 -6.77
C ARG A 276 3.93 21.38 -5.48
N PRO A 277 3.97 20.66 -4.33
CA PRO A 277 4.62 21.19 -3.13
C PRO A 277 6.13 21.41 -3.32
N ALA A 278 6.83 20.54 -4.04
CA ALA A 278 8.26 20.71 -4.31
C ALA A 278 8.56 21.99 -5.09
N VAL A 279 7.83 22.24 -6.18
CA VAL A 279 7.97 23.46 -7.00
C VAL A 279 7.66 24.71 -6.17
N ARG A 280 6.58 24.68 -5.38
CA ARG A 280 6.24 25.79 -4.48
C ARG A 280 7.32 26.04 -3.44
N ALA A 281 7.88 24.99 -2.85
CA ALA A 281 8.93 25.10 -1.86
C ALA A 281 10.23 25.68 -2.45
N MET A 282 10.59 25.31 -3.69
CA MET A 282 11.73 25.92 -4.41
C MET A 282 11.56 27.44 -4.56
N VAL A 283 10.39 27.89 -5.03
CA VAL A 283 10.11 29.32 -5.23
C VAL A 283 10.16 30.07 -3.89
N ARG A 284 9.58 29.48 -2.84
CA ARG A 284 9.57 30.10 -1.50
C ARG A 284 10.98 30.22 -0.91
N VAL A 285 11.80 29.17 -1.03
CA VAL A 285 13.20 29.22 -0.62
C VAL A 285 13.97 30.29 -1.40
N ALA A 286 13.70 30.45 -2.69
CA ALA A 286 14.32 31.51 -3.48
C ALA A 286 13.94 32.92 -2.96
N LEU A 287 12.67 33.13 -2.58
CA LEU A 287 12.24 34.37 -1.93
C LEU A 287 12.91 34.62 -0.58
N ASP A 288 13.05 33.59 0.26
CA ASP A 288 13.73 33.70 1.56
C ASP A 288 15.22 34.04 1.42
N LEU A 289 15.84 33.55 0.36
CA LEU A 289 17.23 33.85 0.05
C LEU A 289 17.40 35.19 -0.68
N SER A 290 16.33 35.85 -1.12
CA SER A 290 16.41 37.08 -1.89
C SER A 290 16.64 38.33 -1.02
N ARG A 291 17.41 39.29 -1.54
CA ARG A 291 17.49 40.66 -0.99
C ARG A 291 16.33 41.51 -1.54
N ARG A 292 16.02 42.61 -0.85
CA ARG A 292 15.05 43.59 -1.37
C ARG A 292 15.57 44.17 -2.70
N GLY A 293 14.70 44.29 -3.70
CA GLY A 293 15.03 44.67 -5.06
C GLY A 293 15.71 43.56 -5.89
N ALA A 294 15.68 42.31 -5.43
CA ALA A 294 16.15 41.16 -6.20
C ALA A 294 15.11 40.69 -7.22
N THR A 295 15.57 39.99 -8.25
CA THR A 295 14.76 39.27 -9.23
C THR A 295 14.95 37.76 -9.05
N VAL A 296 13.84 37.06 -8.86
CA VAL A 296 13.76 35.59 -8.88
C VAL A 296 13.19 35.17 -10.23
N ARG A 297 14.00 34.48 -11.05
CA ARG A 297 13.59 33.95 -12.36
C ARG A 297 13.30 32.46 -12.25
N VAL A 298 12.11 32.05 -12.66
CA VAL A 298 11.69 30.64 -12.72
C VAL A 298 11.68 30.22 -14.18
N GLN A 299 12.60 29.34 -14.56
CA GLN A 299 12.78 28.86 -15.93
C GLN A 299 12.40 27.38 -16.02
N CYS A 300 11.57 27.05 -16.99
CA CYS A 300 11.25 25.68 -17.34
C CYS A 300 12.00 25.33 -18.63
N ALA A 301 12.46 24.09 -18.77
CA ALA A 301 13.07 23.62 -20.01
C ALA A 301 12.76 22.14 -20.23
N LYS A 302 12.41 21.77 -21.46
CA LYS A 302 12.34 20.37 -21.88
C LYS A 302 13.75 19.84 -22.15
N ARG A 303 14.07 18.68 -21.61
CA ARG A 303 15.25 17.87 -21.94
C ARG A 303 14.80 16.54 -22.56
N ARG A 304 15.72 15.81 -23.18
CA ARG A 304 15.41 14.56 -23.90
C ARG A 304 14.64 13.55 -23.03
N GLU A 305 15.03 13.41 -21.77
CA GLU A 305 14.47 12.42 -20.84
C GLU A 305 13.90 13.03 -19.55
N ALA A 306 13.88 14.36 -19.45
CA ALA A 306 13.47 15.05 -18.22
C ALA A 306 12.86 16.42 -18.52
N ALA A 307 12.05 16.91 -17.59
CA ALA A 307 11.73 18.33 -17.51
C ALA A 307 12.66 18.97 -16.46
N ARG A 308 13.21 20.15 -16.77
CA ARG A 308 14.06 20.90 -15.85
C ARG A 308 13.31 22.15 -15.38
N LEU A 309 13.21 22.30 -14.07
CA LEU A 309 12.87 23.57 -13.42
C LEU A 309 14.14 24.18 -12.83
N ALA A 310 14.43 25.43 -13.18
CA ALA A 310 15.51 26.20 -12.60
C ALA A 310 14.97 27.47 -11.96
N VAL A 311 15.34 27.73 -10.71
CA VAL A 311 15.00 28.97 -10.02
C VAL A 311 16.30 29.73 -9.75
N VAL A 312 16.42 30.92 -10.31
CA VAL A 312 17.64 31.74 -10.29
C VAL A 312 17.36 33.03 -9.53
N VAL A 313 18.22 33.37 -8.58
CA VAL A 313 18.14 34.60 -7.78
C VAL A 313 19.34 35.47 -8.10
N ASP A 314 19.12 36.71 -8.55
CA ASP A 314 20.19 37.62 -8.94
C ASP A 314 20.98 38.21 -7.75
N ARG A 315 20.31 38.45 -6.61
CA ARG A 315 20.86 39.07 -5.41
C ARG A 315 20.46 38.27 -4.17
N CYS A 316 21.28 37.29 -3.81
CA CYS A 316 21.01 36.45 -2.64
C CYS A 316 21.60 37.03 -1.33
N ARG A 317 20.98 36.67 -0.21
CA ARG A 317 21.54 36.81 1.13
C ARG A 317 22.53 35.66 1.31
N LYS A 318 23.84 35.97 1.42
CA LYS A 318 24.86 34.97 1.76
C LYS A 318 24.45 34.30 3.08
N ARG A 319 24.22 32.98 3.07
CA ARG A 319 24.01 32.20 4.29
C ARG A 319 25.35 31.88 4.95
N PRO A 320 25.43 31.87 6.30
CA PRO A 320 26.56 31.30 7.01
C PRO A 320 26.74 29.83 6.57
N GLY A 321 27.93 29.46 6.09
CA GLY A 321 28.26 28.11 5.65
C GLY A 321 27.94 27.75 4.19
N GLY A 322 27.31 28.64 3.40
CA GLY A 322 27.22 28.54 1.93
C GLY A 322 26.47 27.34 1.33
N ARG A 323 25.97 26.40 2.13
CA ARG A 323 25.35 25.16 1.63
C ARG A 323 23.83 25.30 1.53
N LEU A 324 23.29 25.32 0.32
CA LEU A 324 21.85 25.09 0.05
C LEU A 324 21.37 23.75 0.65
N ALA A 325 22.32 22.81 0.77
CA ALA A 325 22.43 21.72 1.74
C ALA A 325 21.40 21.70 2.89
N SER A 326 21.44 22.75 3.71
CA SER A 326 20.79 22.81 5.01
C SER A 326 19.41 23.49 5.00
N VAL A 327 18.88 23.86 3.82
CA VAL A 327 17.56 24.49 3.73
C VAL A 327 16.47 23.42 3.85
N SER A 328 15.77 23.41 4.98
CA SER A 328 14.69 22.45 5.29
C SER A 328 13.60 22.42 4.21
N GLY A 329 13.25 23.58 3.63
CA GLY A 329 12.27 23.67 2.55
C GLY A 329 12.69 23.02 1.23
N LEU A 330 13.95 22.60 1.05
CA LEU A 330 14.41 21.87 -0.14
C LEU A 330 14.49 20.35 0.07
N ALA A 331 14.12 19.83 1.25
CA ALA A 331 14.19 18.39 1.53
C ALA A 331 13.34 17.58 0.54
N LEU A 332 12.11 18.02 0.30
CA LEU A 332 11.19 17.41 -0.66
C LEU A 332 11.69 17.47 -2.11
N VAL A 333 12.39 18.54 -2.48
CA VAL A 333 12.89 18.79 -3.85
C VAL A 333 14.03 17.85 -4.23
N ARG A 334 14.74 17.30 -3.24
CA ARG A 334 15.89 16.42 -3.44
C ARG A 334 15.52 14.95 -3.61
N ARG A 335 14.31 14.58 -3.24
CA ARG A 335 13.77 13.23 -3.41
C ARG A 335 13.20 13.10 -4.82
#